data_AF-A0A6V7HMR8-F1
#
_entry.id   AF-A0A6V7HMR8-F1
#
_cell.length_a   1.000
_cell.length_b   1.000
_cell.length_c   1.000
_cell.angle_alpha   90.00
_cell.angle_beta   90.00
_cell.angle_gamma   90.00
#
_symmetry.space_group_name_H-M   'P 1'
#
loop_
_entity.id
_entity.type
_entity.pdbx_description
1 polymer ?
#
loop_
_entity_poly.entity_id
_entity_poly.type
_entity_poly.pdbx_seq_one_letter_code
_entity_poly.pdbx_strand_id
1 'polypeptide(L)' 'GVQSLYCQTCSCIVCGECSTHRHHGHIMLHLVEAVDNAEIQANQVLKELNLGIASLREDLAAVQ' A
#
# COMPACT_ATOMS: atom_id res chain seq x y z
N GLY A 1 8.72 6.82 23.75
CA GLY A 1 8.70 5.59 22.96
C GLY A 1 9.37 5.87 21.64
N VAL A 2 10.16 4.94 21.12
CA VAL A 2 10.84 5.09 19.82
C VAL A 2 9.77 5.09 18.72
N GLN A 3 9.63 6.20 17.98
CA GLN A 3 8.72 6.25 16.83
C GLN A 3 9.29 5.38 15.70
N SER A 4 8.51 4.41 15.23
CA SER A 4 8.85 3.59 14.07
C SER A 4 8.52 4.32 12.77
N LEU A 5 9.45 4.31 11.82
CA LEU A 5 9.31 4.94 10.50
C LEU A 5 9.23 3.88 9.41
N TYR A 6 8.54 4.18 8.32
CA TYR A 6 8.48 3.35 7.13
C TYR A 6 9.15 4.07 5.96
N CYS A 7 10.12 3.43 5.32
CA CYS A 7 10.71 3.91 4.08
C CYS A 7 9.90 3.35 2.90
N GLN A 8 9.10 4.20 2.25
CA GLN A 8 8.28 3.80 1.12
C GLN A 8 9.12 3.43 -0.10
N THR A 9 10.20 4.17 -0.35
CA THR A 9 11.13 3.88 -1.47
C THR A 9 11.74 2.48 -1.38
N CYS A 10 12.08 2.03 -0.16
CA CYS A 10 12.68 0.72 0.08
C CYS A 10 11.66 -0.36 0.48
N SER A 11 10.42 0.04 0.73
CA SER A 11 9.36 -0.81 1.28
C SER A 11 9.74 -1.55 2.56
N CYS A 12 10.33 -0.84 3.54
CA CYS A 12 10.77 -1.44 4.80
C CYS A 12 10.61 -0.52 6.03
N ILE A 13 10.52 -1.12 7.20
CA ILE A 13 10.50 -0.40 8.49
C ILE A 13 11.94 -0.07 8.90
N VAL A 14 12.17 1.15 9.37
CA VAL A 14 13.49 1.63 9.78
C VAL A 14 13.42 2.38 11.12
N CYS A 15 14.53 2.39 11.85
CA CYS A 15 14.70 3.23 13.04
C CYS A 15 15.06 4.67 12.66
N GLY A 16 15.04 5.57 13.64
CA GLY A 16 15.37 6.99 13.46
C GLY A 16 16.76 7.21 12.85
N GLU A 17 17.78 6.52 13.33
CA GLU A 17 19.15 6.65 12.82
C GLU A 17 19.27 6.20 11.36
N CYS A 18 18.66 5.05 11.01
CA CYS A 18 18.64 4.57 9.63
C CYS A 18 17.95 5.56 8.69
N SER A 19 16.86 6.21 9.15
CA SER A 19 16.14 7.21 8.36
C SER A 19 17.04 8.39 7.96
N THR A 20 17.94 8.81 8.85
CA THR A 20 18.84 9.94 8.62
C THR A 20 20.05 9.55 7.77
N HIS A 21 20.68 8.41 8.04
CA HIS A 21 21.99 8.08 7.46
C HIS A 21 21.94 7.19 6.23
N ARG A 22 21.01 6.22 6.18
CA ARG A 22 20.96 5.20 5.12
C ARG A 22 19.83 5.42 4.13
N HIS A 23 18.77 6.10 4.56
CA HIS A 23 17.58 6.40 3.77
C HIS A 23 17.42 7.91 3.55
N HIS A 24 18.53 8.64 3.57
CA HIS A 24 18.52 10.09 3.31
C HIS A 24 17.95 10.38 1.91
N GLY A 25 16.95 11.26 1.85
CA GLY A 25 16.28 11.63 0.60
C GLY A 25 15.26 10.61 0.08
N HIS A 26 15.04 9.49 0.79
CA HIS A 26 13.94 8.59 0.46
C HIS A 26 12.62 9.11 1.02
N ILE A 27 11.52 8.57 0.48
CA ILE A 27 10.18 8.88 0.98
C ILE A 27 9.99 8.12 2.30
N MET A 28 9.84 8.88 3.37
CA MET A 28 9.64 8.39 4.73
C MET A 28 8.25 8.75 5.22
N LEU A 29 7.58 7.80 5.88
CA LEU A 29 6.27 7.96 6.50
C LEU A 29 6.34 7.52 7.97
N HIS A 30 5.42 8.01 8.79
CA HIS A 30 5.17 7.36 10.06
C HIS A 30 4.58 5.96 9.82
N LEU A 31 5.00 4.97 10.60
CA LEU A 31 4.57 3.59 10.36
C LEU A 31 3.04 3.44 10.43
N VAL A 32 2.38 4.16 11.34
CA VAL A 32 0.91 4.15 11.47
C VAL A 32 0.25 4.67 10.18
N GLU A 33 0.70 5.82 9.67
CA GLU A 33 0.19 6.37 8.41
C GLU A 33 0.44 5.43 7.23
N ALA A 34 1.60 4.75 7.20
CA ALA A 34 1.92 3.79 6.16
C ALA A 34 0.97 2.58 6.17
N VAL A 35 0.61 2.08 7.36
CA VAL A 35 -0.34 0.98 7.53
C VAL A 35 -1.75 1.41 7.12
N ASP A 36 -2.22 2.56 7.60
CA ASP A 36 -3.55 3.08 7.28
C ASP A 36 -3.71 3.29 5.75
N ASN A 37 -2.69 3.86 5.11
CA ASN A 37 -2.66 4.04 3.66
C ASN A 37 -2.65 2.71 2.91
N ALA A 38 -1.92 1.70 3.40
CA ALA A 38 -1.87 0.37 2.79
C ALA A 38 -3.23 -0.33 2.87
N GLU A 39 -3.95 -0.19 3.99
CA GLU A 39 -5.30 -0.74 4.14
C GLU A 39 -6.28 -0.10 3.16
N ILE A 40 -6.27 1.23 3.04
CA ILE A 40 -7.12 1.96 2.09
C ILE A 40 -6.85 1.49 0.65
N GLN A 41 -5.58 1.42 0.25
CA GLN A 41 -5.18 0.99 -1.09
C GLN A 41 -5.58 -0.47 -1.36
N ALA A 42 -5.38 -1.37 -0.40
CA ALA A 42 -5.76 -2.78 -0.55
C ALA A 42 -7.28 -2.93 -0.76
N ASN A 43 -8.09 -2.19 0.00
CA ASN A 43 -9.54 -2.19 -0.13
C ASN A 43 -10.00 -1.63 -1.49
N GLN A 44 -9.34 -0.60 -2.02
CA GLN A 44 -9.62 -0.06 -3.34
C GLN A 44 -9.34 -1.09 -4.44
N VAL A 45 -8.16 -1.72 -4.42
CA VAL A 45 -7.80 -2.77 -5.39
C VAL A 45 -8.78 -3.94 -5.33
N LEU A 46 -9.18 -4.39 -4.14
CA LEU A 46 -10.15 -5.47 -3.98
C LEU A 46 -11.52 -5.09 -4.56
N LYS A 47 -11.97 -3.85 -4.35
CA LYS A 47 -13.23 -3.35 -4.92
C LYS A 47 -13.17 -3.33 -6.45
N GLU A 48 -12.10 -2.82 -7.03
CA GLU A 48 -11.90 -2.79 -8.49
C GLU A 48 -11.87 -4.20 -9.08
N LEU A 49 -11.17 -5.14 -8.43
CA LEU A 49 -11.12 -6.53 -8.84
C LEU A 49 -12.53 -7.17 -8.86
N ASN A 50 -13.33 -6.93 -7.82
CA ASN A 50 -14.68 -7.47 -7.73
C ASN A 50 -15.60 -6.90 -8.83
N LEU A 51 -15.48 -5.61 -9.15
CA LEU A 51 -16.20 -5.00 -10.26
C LEU A 51 -15.78 -5.60 -11.60
N GLY A 52 -14.48 -5.80 -11.82
CA GLY A 52 -13.96 -6.44 -13.02
C GLY A 52 -14.46 -7.89 -13.18
N ILE A 53 -14.47 -8.67 -12.10
CA ILE A 53 -15.01 -10.03 -12.10
C ILE A 53 -16.51 -10.03 -12.43
N ALA A 54 -17.28 -9.09 -11.88
CA ALA A 54 -18.71 -8.97 -12.17
C ALA A 54 -18.95 -8.66 -13.67
N SER A 55 -18.23 -7.68 -14.21
CA SER A 55 -18.31 -7.32 -15.64
C SER A 55 -17.98 -8.51 -16.55
N LEU A 56 -16.89 -9.23 -16.27
CA LEU A 56 -16.49 -10.40 -17.08
C LEU A 56 -17.52 -11.54 -17.03
N ARG A 57 -18.23 -11.69 -15.90
CA ARG A 57 -19.31 -12.68 -15.78
C ARG A 57 -20.52 -12.30 -16.63
N GLU A 58 -20.87 -11.01 -16.67
CA GLU A 58 -21.95 -10.50 -17.52
C GLU A 58 -21.62 -10.67 -19.01
N ASP A 59 -20.39 -10.31 -19.41
CA ASP A 59 -19.92 -10.50 -20.79
C ASP A 59 -19.96 -11.98 -21.22
N LEU A 60 -19.53 -12.90 -20.35
CA LEU A 60 -19.57 -14.33 -20.62
C LEU A 60 -21.00 -14.86 -20.76
N ALA A 61 -21.94 -14.36 -19.94
CA ALA A 61 -23.35 -14.75 -20.01
C ALA A 61 -24.03 -14.24 -21.29
N ALA A 62 -23.57 -13.11 -21.85
CA ALA A 62 -24.13 -12.53 -23.07
C ALA A 62 -23.73 -13.27 -24.36
N VAL A 63 -22.66 -14.08 -24.32
CA VAL A 63 -22.17 -14.85 -25.48
C VAL A 63 -22.56 -16.33 -25.46
N GLN A 64 -23.27 -16.78 -24.41
CA GLN A 64 -23.83 -18.13 -24.28
C GLN A 64 -25.32 -18.14 -24.64
#